data_AF-A0A268AAQ0-F1
#
_entry.id   AF-A0A268AAQ0-F1
#
_cell.length_a   1.000
_cell.length_b   1.000
_cell.length_c   1.000
_cell.angle_alpha   90.00
_cell.angle_beta   90.00
_cell.angle_gamma   90.00
#
_symmetry.space_group_name_H-M   'P 1'
#
loop_
_entity.id
_entity.type
_entity.pdbx_description
1 polymer ?
#
loop_
_entity_poly.entity_id
_entity_poly.type
_entity_poly.pdbx_seq_one_letter_code
_entity_poly.pdbx_strand_id
1 'polypeptide(L)'
;MVTLFRSVPLLAYVVTAPRWQGKGMATTLIQSSEQALIRQGYQTLYLVVTKQNYRACSLYRKLGFREVGENWNLVLGREKQ
;
A
#
# COMPACT_ATOMS: atom_id res chain seq x y z
N MET A 1 -1.62 -1.55 9.24
CA MET A 1 -0.42 -2.33 9.62
C MET A 1 0.49 -2.40 8.43
N VAL A 2 1.74 -1.96 8.60
CA VAL A 2 2.82 -2.13 7.63
C VAL A 2 3.73 -3.26 8.14
N THR A 3 4.21 -4.10 7.23
CA THR A 3 5.20 -5.15 7.50
C THR A 3 6.31 -5.10 6.45
N LEU A 4 7.41 -5.84 6.67
CA LEU A 4 8.44 -6.05 5.66
C LEU A 4 8.19 -7.38 4.95
N PHE A 5 7.84 -7.30 3.66
CA PHE A 5 7.73 -8.45 2.79
C PHE A 5 8.91 -8.46 1.84
N ARG A 6 9.73 -9.51 1.85
CA ARG A 6 10.94 -9.59 1.00
C ARG A 6 11.84 -8.35 1.13
N SER A 7 11.95 -7.79 2.33
CA SER A 7 12.72 -6.56 2.63
C SER A 7 12.17 -5.26 2.03
N VAL A 8 10.93 -5.25 1.53
CA VAL A 8 10.24 -4.00 1.14
C VAL A 8 9.01 -3.75 2.03
N PRO A 9 8.65 -2.49 2.29
CA PRO A 9 7.45 -2.16 3.04
C PRO A 9 6.17 -2.59 2.31
N LEU A 10 5.31 -3.30 3.02
CA LEU A 10 4.01 -3.74 2.54
C LEU A 10 2.92 -3.26 3.51
N LEU A 11 1.97 -2.49 3.01
CA LEU A 11 0.72 -2.20 3.71
C LEU A 11 -0.18 -3.43 3.66
N ALA A 12 -0.03 -4.32 4.66
CA ALA A 12 -0.76 -5.58 4.72
C ALA A 12 -2.25 -5.37 4.99
N TYR A 13 -2.60 -4.46 5.89
CA TYR A 13 -3.98 -4.16 6.24
C TYR A 13 -4.20 -2.68 6.53
N VAL A 14 -5.26 -2.12 5.99
CA VAL A 14 -5.86 -0.86 6.43
C VAL A 14 -7.37 -1.05 6.45
N VAL A 15 -7.97 -0.89 7.62
CA VAL A 15 -9.39 -1.18 7.82
C VAL A 15 -10.02 0.00 8.53
N THR A 16 -11.19 0.41 8.05
CA THR A 16 -12.01 1.45 8.67
C THR A 16 -13.38 0.85 8.95
N ALA A 17 -13.82 0.88 10.20
CA ALA A 17 -15.14 0.40 10.59
C ALA A 17 -16.24 1.12 9.79
N PRO A 18 -17.34 0.44 9.40
CA PRO A 18 -18.36 0.98 8.49
C PRO A 18 -18.84 2.40 8.83
N ARG A 19 -19.14 2.65 10.12
CA ARG A 19 -19.57 3.97 10.65
C ARG A 19 -18.58 5.13 10.48
N TRP A 20 -17.32 4.83 10.15
CA TRP A 20 -16.23 5.79 9.96
C TRP A 20 -15.72 5.86 8.51
N GLN A 21 -16.31 5.09 7.60
CA GLN A 21 -15.92 5.12 6.20
C GLN A 21 -16.32 6.45 5.54
N GLY A 22 -15.52 6.90 4.57
CA GLY A 22 -15.79 8.15 3.85
C GLY A 22 -15.34 9.42 4.57
N LYS A 23 -14.80 9.28 5.79
CA LYS A 23 -14.32 10.40 6.63
C LYS A 23 -12.80 10.60 6.60
N GLY A 24 -12.11 10.06 5.59
CA GLY A 24 -10.66 10.21 5.44
C GLY A 24 -9.78 9.32 6.35
N MET A 25 -10.35 8.50 7.24
CA MET A 25 -9.56 7.68 8.19
C MET A 25 -8.49 6.82 7.52
N ALA A 26 -8.84 6.09 6.45
CA ALA A 26 -7.88 5.26 5.72
C ALA A 26 -6.77 6.11 5.08
N THR A 27 -7.12 7.28 4.50
CA THR A 27 -6.17 8.24 3.93
C THR A 27 -5.15 8.67 4.99
N THR A 28 -5.62 9.12 6.15
CA THR A 28 -4.75 9.55 7.24
C THR A 28 -3.81 8.43 7.69
N LEU A 29 -4.33 7.22 7.89
CA LEU A 29 -3.51 6.07 8.31
C LEU A 29 -2.43 5.71 7.28
N ILE A 30 -2.76 5.76 5.99
CA ILE A 30 -1.80 5.46 4.90
C ILE A 30 -0.72 6.54 4.84
N GLN A 31 -1.10 7.82 4.83
CA GLN A 31 -0.15 8.93 4.76
C GLN A 31 0.77 8.98 5.99
N SER A 32 0.24 8.73 7.19
CA SER A 32 1.08 8.62 8.39
C SER A 32 2.08 7.46 8.30
N SER A 33 1.67 6.34 7.68
CA SER A 33 2.56 5.21 7.43
C SER A 33 3.66 5.55 6.42
N GLU A 34 3.31 6.22 5.32
CA GLU A 34 4.27 6.71 4.32
C GLU A 34 5.29 7.66 4.94
N GLN A 35 4.84 8.64 5.74
CA GLN A 35 5.73 9.56 6.43
C GLN A 35 6.68 8.85 7.41
N ALA A 36 6.21 7.82 8.12
CA ALA A 36 7.05 7.03 9.00
C ALA A 36 8.11 6.24 8.21
N LEU A 37 7.74 5.67 7.07
CA LEU A 37 8.64 4.93 6.19
C LEU A 37 9.70 5.84 5.54
N ILE A 38 9.31 7.04 5.11
CA ILE A 38 10.23 8.06 4.57
C ILE A 38 11.28 8.44 5.61
N ARG A 39 10.87 8.65 6.88
CA ARG A 39 11.82 8.93 7.97
C ARG A 39 12.78 7.79 8.25
N GLN A 40 12.42 6.56 7.88
CA GLN A 40 13.28 5.37 7.98
C GLN A 40 14.13 5.13 6.72
N GLY A 41 14.05 6.00 5.71
CA GLY A 41 14.81 5.90 4.47
C GLY A 41 14.19 5.04 3.38
N TYR A 42 12.97 4.54 3.57
CA TYR A 42 12.25 3.82 2.52
C TYR A 42 11.71 4.79 1.46
N GLN A 43 11.82 4.38 0.19
CA GLN A 43 11.36 5.17 -0.95
C GLN A 43 10.06 4.62 -1.57
N THR A 44 9.65 3.41 -1.16
CA THR A 44 8.51 2.71 -1.73
C THR A 44 7.65 2.06 -0.64
N LEU A 45 6.35 1.99 -0.91
CA LEU A 45 5.37 1.25 -0.13
C LEU A 45 4.49 0.47 -1.10
N TYR A 46 4.38 -0.83 -0.91
CA TYR A 46 3.53 -1.70 -1.72
C TYR A 46 2.25 -2.06 -1.00
N LEU A 47 1.24 -2.46 -1.76
CA LEU A 47 0.02 -3.10 -1.26
C LEU A 47 -0.51 -4.09 -2.29
N VAL A 48 -1.34 -5.02 -1.83
CA VAL A 48 -2.09 -5.92 -2.70
C VAL A 48 -3.57 -5.69 -2.45
N VAL A 49 -4.35 -5.62 -3.53
CA VAL A 49 -5.79 -5.41 -3.47
C VAL A 49 -6.48 -6.23 -4.55
N THR A 50 -7.62 -6.82 -4.21
CA THR A 50 -8.47 -7.50 -5.19
C THR A 50 -9.06 -6.47 -6.16
N LYS A 51 -9.05 -6.76 -7.47
CA LYS A 51 -9.51 -5.82 -8.52
C LYS A 51 -10.94 -5.32 -8.32
N GLN A 52 -11.81 -6.16 -7.74
CA GLN A 52 -13.21 -5.85 -7.46
C GLN A 52 -13.40 -4.89 -6.27
N ASN A 53 -12.35 -4.59 -5.50
CA ASN A 53 -12.41 -3.60 -4.43
C ASN A 53 -12.27 -2.17 -5.00
N TYR A 54 -13.23 -1.77 -5.84
CA TYR A 54 -13.19 -0.51 -6.57
C TYR A 54 -13.00 0.71 -5.66
N ARG A 55 -13.56 0.66 -4.45
CA ARG A 55 -13.42 1.72 -3.45
C ARG A 55 -11.97 1.86 -2.98
N ALA A 56 -11.32 0.75 -2.63
CA ALA A 56 -9.91 0.78 -2.22
C ALA A 56 -9.00 1.14 -3.39
N CYS A 57 -9.24 0.58 -4.58
CA CYS A 57 -8.50 0.93 -5.79
C CYS A 57 -8.59 2.44 -6.10
N SER A 58 -9.78 3.05 -5.99
CA SER A 58 -9.95 4.50 -6.18
C SER A 58 -9.18 5.30 -5.13
N LEU A 59 -9.23 4.89 -3.86
CA LEU A 59 -8.45 5.53 -2.80
C LEU A 59 -6.95 5.46 -3.08
N TYR A 60 -6.42 4.28 -3.39
CA TYR A 60 -4.99 4.09 -3.63
C TYR A 60 -4.50 4.92 -4.82
N ARG A 61 -5.26 4.97 -5.93
CA ARG A 61 -4.94 5.84 -7.07
C ARG A 61 -4.91 7.32 -6.69
N LYS A 62 -5.88 7.79 -5.88
CA LYS A 62 -5.91 9.18 -5.38
C LYS A 62 -4.71 9.50 -4.49
N LEU A 63 -4.19 8.51 -3.77
CA LEU A 63 -2.99 8.63 -2.94
C LEU A 63 -1.68 8.50 -3.74
N GLY A 64 -1.75 8.27 -5.06
CA GLY A 64 -0.57 8.20 -5.93
C GLY A 64 -0.01 6.79 -6.14
N PHE A 65 -0.63 5.75 -5.59
CA PHE A 65 -0.26 4.37 -5.90
C PHE A 65 -0.53 4.06 -7.37
N ARG A 66 0.34 3.23 -7.94
CA ARG A 66 0.26 2.75 -9.32
C ARG A 66 0.28 1.23 -9.34
N GLU A 67 -0.40 0.65 -10.32
CA GLU A 67 -0.34 -0.79 -10.55
C GLU A 67 1.03 -1.15 -11.13
N VAL A 68 1.72 -2.10 -10.51
CA VAL A 68 3.07 -2.54 -10.89
C VAL A 68 3.12 -4.01 -11.33
N GLY A 69 1.99 -4.72 -11.23
CA GLY A 69 1.85 -6.14 -11.58
C GLY A 69 1.50 -7.02 -10.39
N GLU A 70 1.34 -8.31 -10.67
CA GLU A 70 0.88 -9.31 -9.70
C GLU A 70 2.00 -10.32 -9.33
N ASN A 71 3.10 -10.32 -10.07
CA ASN A 71 4.25 -11.21 -9.85
C ASN A 71 5.37 -10.47 -9.10
N TRP A 72 5.59 -10.85 -7.83
CA TRP A 72 6.61 -10.22 -6.98
C TRP A 72 8.06 -10.35 -7.46
N ASN A 73 8.40 -11.38 -8.25
CA ASN A 73 9.76 -11.48 -8.80
C ASN A 73 9.97 -10.40 -9.86
N LEU A 74 8.98 -10.18 -10.74
CA LEU A 74 9.02 -9.13 -11.76
C LEU A 74 8.96 -7.74 -11.12
N VAL A 75 8.03 -7.52 -10.19
CA VAL A 75 7.81 -6.23 -9.51
C VAL A 75 9.07 -5.76 -8.77
N LEU A 76 9.81 -6.69 -8.17
CA LEU A 76 11.01 -6.38 -7.39
C LEU A 76 12.30 -6.50 -8.22
N GLY A 77 12.22 -6.77 -9.52
CA GLY A 77 13.39 -6.97 -10.38
C GLY A 77 14.28 -8.13 -9.93
N ARG A 78 13.69 -9.18 -9.34
CA ARG A 78 14.38 -10.37 -8.84
C ARG A 78 14.24 -11.52 -9.83
N GLU A 79 14.89 -11.41 -10.98
CA GLU A 79 15.07 -12.54 -11.90
C GLU A 79 16.51 -13.06 -11.85
N LYS A 80 16.61 -14.36 -11.48
CA LYS A 80 17.69 -15.33 -11.57
C LYS A 80 19.12 -14.80 -11.82
N GLN A 81 19.93 -14.81 -10.77
CA GLN A 81 21.33 -15.26 -10.85
C GLN A 81 21.33 -16.79 -10.80
#